data_AF-A0A350UDK3-F1
#
_entry.id   AF-A0A350UDK3-F1
#
_cell.length_a   1.000
_cell.length_b   1.000
_cell.length_c   1.000
_cell.angle_alpha   90.00
_cell.angle_beta   90.00
_cell.angle_gamma   90.00
#
_symmetry.space_group_name_H-M   'P 1'
#
loop_
_entity.id
_entity.type
_entity.pdbx_description
1 polymer ?
#
loop_
_entity_poly.entity_id
_entity_poly.type
_entity_poly.pdbx_seq_one_letter_code
_entity_poly.pdbx_strand_id
1 'polypeptide(L)'
;MNCPTRPIMRWHGGKWRLAPWIISHFPAHRVYVEPFGGAGSVLLRKPRSYAEVYNDLDGEAVNLFRMVRNRGHELRALLEVTPFARSEFMESYEPSEDALEQARRTVSRSFMGFGSNAHNRRTGFRSNSNRSGTTPAHDWANYPAALDAIIERLRGVVIECRDAMEVIATHDSQETLIYVDPPYVAGTRDKGSDYK
;
A
#
# COMPACT_ATOMS: atom_id res chain seq x y z
N MET A 1 -11.13 18.84 0.67
CA MET A 1 -10.62 17.62 1.34
C MET A 1 -9.24 17.32 0.77
N ASN A 2 -8.27 16.99 1.61
CA ASN A 2 -6.91 16.66 1.16
C ASN A 2 -6.94 15.24 0.56
N CYS A 3 -6.65 15.09 -0.73
CA CYS A 3 -6.65 13.79 -1.41
C CYS A 3 -5.26 13.14 -1.33
N PRO A 4 -5.16 11.81 -1.21
CA PRO A 4 -3.88 11.11 -1.29
C PRO A 4 -3.10 11.46 -2.57
N THR A 5 -1.89 11.99 -2.41
CA THR A 5 -1.02 12.41 -3.53
C THR A 5 0.00 11.34 -3.93
N ARG A 6 0.18 10.34 -3.07
CA ARG A 6 1.15 9.25 -3.26
C ARG A 6 0.66 7.94 -2.59
N PRO A 7 1.17 6.77 -3.00
CA PRO A 7 0.74 5.50 -2.42
C PRO A 7 1.21 5.34 -0.97
N ILE A 8 0.47 4.51 -0.21
CA ILE A 8 0.80 4.15 1.17
C ILE A 8 2.15 3.44 1.29
N MET A 9 2.56 2.67 0.28
CA MET A 9 3.88 2.05 0.21
C MET A 9 4.27 1.84 -1.26
N ARG A 10 5.56 1.60 -1.51
CA ARG A 10 6.02 1.20 -2.84
C ARG A 10 5.75 -0.30 -3.03
N TRP A 11 4.96 -0.63 -4.05
CA TRP A 11 4.44 -1.97 -4.28
C TRP A 11 4.69 -2.46 -5.71
N HIS A 12 4.97 -3.75 -5.85
CA HIS A 12 5.20 -4.37 -7.15
C HIS A 12 3.89 -4.43 -7.93
N GLY A 13 3.90 -4.03 -9.20
CA GLY A 13 2.66 -3.95 -9.99
C GLY A 13 1.67 -2.87 -9.52
N GLY A 14 2.07 -1.98 -8.59
CA GLY A 14 1.19 -0.92 -8.07
C GLY A 14 0.65 -0.01 -9.18
N LYS A 15 -0.67 0.07 -9.28
CA LYS A 15 -1.37 0.82 -10.34
C LYS A 15 -1.52 2.32 -10.04
N TRP A 16 -0.72 2.89 -9.12
CA TRP A 16 -0.88 4.28 -8.66
C TRP A 16 -1.01 5.26 -9.83
N ARG A 17 -0.10 5.20 -10.82
CA ARG A 17 -0.13 6.08 -12.00
C ARG A 17 -1.30 5.81 -12.95
N LEU A 18 -1.73 4.54 -13.06
CA LEU A 18 -2.80 4.09 -13.95
C LEU A 18 -4.20 4.26 -13.35
N ALA A 19 -4.31 4.41 -12.02
CA ALA A 19 -5.59 4.45 -11.33
C ALA A 19 -6.61 5.45 -11.93
N PRO A 20 -6.27 6.69 -12.33
CA PRO A 20 -7.25 7.60 -12.93
C PRO A 20 -7.86 7.05 -14.21
N TRP A 21 -7.04 6.41 -15.03
CA TRP A 21 -7.50 5.76 -16.25
C TRP A 21 -8.35 4.52 -15.92
N ILE A 22 -7.98 3.72 -14.93
CA ILE A 22 -8.79 2.57 -14.49
C ILE A 22 -10.16 3.04 -13.98
N ILE A 23 -10.16 4.04 -13.09
CA ILE A 23 -11.35 4.61 -12.47
C ILE A 23 -12.29 5.22 -13.52
N SER A 24 -11.77 5.80 -14.61
CA SER A 24 -12.62 6.36 -15.67
C SER A 24 -13.44 5.32 -16.42
N HIS A 25 -13.14 4.03 -16.26
CA HIS A 25 -13.90 2.92 -16.85
C HIS A 25 -14.86 2.26 -15.87
N PHE A 26 -14.92 2.72 -14.62
CA PHE A 26 -15.82 2.15 -13.63
C PHE A 26 -17.26 2.60 -13.90
N PRO A 27 -18.24 1.65 -13.98
CA PRO A 27 -19.65 2.02 -13.94
C PRO A 27 -20.01 2.66 -12.61
N ALA A 28 -21.19 3.29 -12.54
CA ALA A 28 -21.75 3.74 -11.28
C ALA A 28 -21.94 2.55 -10.33
N HIS A 29 -21.56 2.73 -9.05
CA HIS A 29 -21.62 1.68 -8.05
C HIS A 29 -21.79 2.28 -6.66
N ARG A 30 -22.49 1.57 -5.79
CA ARG A 30 -22.71 1.96 -4.40
C ARG A 30 -21.65 1.36 -3.48
N VAL A 31 -21.26 0.12 -3.74
CA VAL A 31 -20.25 -0.62 -2.98
C VAL A 31 -19.01 -0.81 -3.85
N TYR A 32 -17.83 -0.63 -3.27
CA TYR A 32 -16.55 -0.89 -3.94
C TYR A 32 -15.77 -1.95 -3.17
N VAL A 33 -15.26 -2.95 -3.87
CA VAL A 33 -14.45 -4.03 -3.28
C VAL A 33 -13.17 -4.20 -4.09
N GLU A 34 -12.04 -4.24 -3.39
CA GLU A 34 -10.72 -4.53 -3.98
C GLU A 34 -10.17 -5.80 -3.30
N PRO A 35 -10.44 -7.01 -3.85
CA PRO A 35 -10.05 -8.29 -3.24
C PRO A 35 -8.53 -8.53 -3.20
N PHE A 36 -7.80 -7.91 -4.13
CA PHE A 36 -6.34 -7.95 -4.27
C PHE A 36 -5.79 -6.54 -4.10
N GLY A 37 -5.78 -6.08 -2.85
CA GLY A 37 -5.60 -4.68 -2.51
C GLY A 37 -4.19 -4.14 -2.77
N GLY A 38 -3.15 -4.92 -2.53
CA GLY A 38 -1.76 -4.48 -2.56
C GLY A 38 -1.57 -3.15 -1.82
N ALA A 39 -1.00 -2.15 -2.49
CA ALA A 39 -0.88 -0.78 -1.96
C ALA A 39 -2.14 0.10 -2.10
N GLY A 40 -3.31 -0.46 -2.45
CA GLY A 40 -4.61 0.21 -2.52
C GLY A 40 -4.64 1.36 -3.52
N SER A 41 -3.95 1.21 -4.66
CA SER A 41 -3.74 2.31 -5.60
C SER A 41 -5.03 2.87 -6.18
N VAL A 42 -6.01 2.01 -6.43
CA VAL A 42 -7.31 2.41 -6.98
C VAL A 42 -8.22 2.90 -5.87
N LEU A 43 -8.37 2.15 -4.78
CA LEU A 43 -9.12 2.58 -3.59
C LEU A 43 -8.72 3.99 -3.11
N LEU A 44 -7.42 4.26 -2.94
CA LEU A 44 -6.95 5.54 -2.40
C LEU A 44 -7.21 6.72 -3.34
N ARG A 45 -7.38 6.47 -4.65
CA ARG A 45 -7.52 7.51 -5.67
C ARG A 45 -8.95 7.68 -6.19
N LYS A 46 -9.82 6.68 -6.05
CA LYS A 46 -11.23 6.81 -6.45
C LYS A 46 -11.99 7.75 -5.51
N PRO A 47 -13.03 8.45 -6.02
CA PRO A 47 -14.03 9.08 -5.16
C PRO A 47 -14.62 8.07 -4.18
N ARG A 48 -15.00 8.51 -2.98
CA ARG A 48 -15.59 7.61 -1.98
C ARG A 48 -16.91 7.02 -2.46
N SER A 49 -17.07 5.72 -2.29
CA SER A 49 -18.37 5.03 -2.41
C SER A 49 -19.11 5.03 -1.07
N TYR A 50 -20.37 4.60 -1.08
CA TYR A 50 -21.16 4.44 0.16
C TYR A 50 -20.52 3.42 1.10
N ALA A 51 -20.03 2.30 0.56
CA ALA A 51 -19.24 1.31 1.30
C ALA A 51 -18.01 0.89 0.49
N GLU A 52 -16.90 0.65 1.17
CA GLU A 52 -15.62 0.28 0.56
C GLU A 52 -14.93 -0.82 1.36
N VAL A 53 -14.45 -1.85 0.66
CA VAL A 53 -13.76 -3.00 1.25
C VAL A 53 -12.39 -3.16 0.59
N TYR A 54 -11.35 -3.13 1.42
CA TYR A 54 -9.99 -3.52 1.06
C TYR A 54 -9.73 -4.93 1.59
N ASN A 55 -9.18 -5.80 0.75
CA ASN A 55 -8.68 -7.11 1.17
C ASN A 55 -7.33 -7.37 0.51
N ASP A 56 -6.46 -8.07 1.22
CA ASP A 56 -5.30 -8.71 0.62
C ASP A 56 -4.95 -9.97 1.43
N LEU A 57 -4.24 -10.92 0.81
CA LEU A 57 -3.74 -12.11 1.49
C LEU A 57 -2.43 -11.81 2.24
N ASP A 58 -1.69 -10.78 1.82
CA ASP A 58 -0.46 -10.36 2.50
C ASP A 58 -0.79 -9.65 3.81
N GLY A 59 -0.76 -10.42 4.90
CA GLY A 59 -1.05 -9.93 6.26
C GLY A 59 -0.18 -8.75 6.68
N GLU A 60 1.00 -8.56 6.09
CA GLU A 60 1.85 -7.41 6.37
C GLU A 60 1.35 -6.12 5.70
N ALA A 61 0.87 -6.22 4.46
CA ALA A 61 0.16 -5.13 3.78
C ALA A 61 -1.12 -4.78 4.55
N VAL A 62 -1.90 -5.80 4.94
CA VAL A 62 -3.12 -5.60 5.73
C VAL A 62 -2.81 -4.95 7.08
N ASN A 63 -1.74 -5.36 7.76
CA ASN A 63 -1.31 -4.73 9.01
C ASN A 63 -1.02 -3.22 8.81
N LEU A 64 -0.30 -2.85 7.74
CA LEU A 64 -0.05 -1.44 7.42
C LEU A 64 -1.35 -0.65 7.25
N PHE A 65 -2.31 -1.17 6.46
CA PHE A 65 -3.61 -0.51 6.28
C PHE A 65 -4.38 -0.37 7.60
N ARG A 66 -4.38 -1.41 8.44
CA ARG A 66 -5.00 -1.38 9.78
C ARG A 66 -4.36 -0.32 10.67
N MET A 67 -3.02 -0.25 10.70
CA MET A 67 -2.30 0.72 11.52
C MET A 67 -2.48 2.15 11.03
N VAL A 68 -2.48 2.40 9.72
CA VAL A 68 -2.78 3.74 9.18
C VAL A 68 -4.21 4.16 9.53
N ARG A 69 -5.19 3.26 9.48
CA ARG A 69 -6.58 3.56 9.86
C ARG A 69 -6.75 3.82 11.36
N ASN A 70 -6.17 2.97 12.20
CA ASN A 70 -6.46 2.95 13.65
C ASN A 70 -5.50 3.82 14.47
N ARG A 71 -4.21 3.86 14.09
CA ARG A 71 -3.11 4.51 14.82
C ARG A 71 -2.25 5.37 13.89
N GLY A 72 -2.84 5.91 12.83
CA GLY A 72 -2.10 6.57 11.75
C GLY A 72 -1.27 7.77 12.18
N HIS A 73 -1.74 8.55 13.15
CA HIS A 73 -0.99 9.69 13.68
C HIS A 73 0.26 9.25 14.48
N GLU A 74 0.15 8.14 15.22
CA GLU A 74 1.30 7.55 15.92
C GLU A 74 2.32 6.99 14.91
N LEU A 75 1.84 6.29 13.87
CA LEU A 75 2.69 5.79 12.79
C LEU A 75 3.39 6.93 12.06
N ARG A 76 2.67 8.01 11.75
CA ARG A 76 3.26 9.23 11.14
C ARG A 76 4.40 9.77 12.00
N ALA A 77 4.19 9.93 13.31
CA ALA A 77 5.20 10.46 14.22
C ALA A 77 6.45 9.57 14.27
N LEU A 78 6.29 8.24 14.29
CA LEU A 78 7.41 7.29 14.22
C LEU A 78 8.19 7.41 12.91
N LEU A 79 7.49 7.56 11.79
CA LEU A 79 8.11 7.72 10.47
C LEU A 79 8.84 9.07 10.33
N GLU A 80 8.33 10.13 10.96
CA GLU A 80 8.92 11.47 10.94
C GLU A 80 10.29 11.51 11.63
N VAL A 81 10.48 10.72 12.70
CA VAL A 81 11.76 10.59 13.40
C VAL A 81 12.66 9.47 12.88
N THR A 82 12.17 8.62 11.96
CA THR A 82 12.95 7.52 11.39
C THR A 82 13.92 8.06 10.34
N PRO A 83 15.25 7.90 10.53
CA PRO A 83 16.22 8.42 9.57
C PRO A 83 16.27 7.55 8.30
N PHE A 84 16.61 8.17 7.16
CA PHE A 84 16.93 7.43 5.95
C PHE A 84 18.32 6.79 6.06
N ALA A 85 18.41 5.69 6.82
CA ALA A 85 19.66 5.07 7.22
C ALA A 85 19.75 3.60 6.79
N ARG A 86 20.98 3.15 6.53
CA ARG A 86 21.24 1.75 6.16
C ARG A 86 20.93 0.79 7.32
N SER A 87 21.23 1.17 8.56
CA SER A 87 20.90 0.38 9.76
C SER A 87 19.39 0.18 9.87
N GLU A 88 18.61 1.26 9.79
CA GLU A 88 17.13 1.21 9.79
C GLU A 88 16.59 0.30 8.68
N PHE A 89 17.13 0.43 7.47
CA PHE A 89 16.73 -0.42 6.35
C PHE A 89 17.03 -1.90 6.63
N MET A 90 18.18 -2.22 7.22
CA MET A 90 18.53 -3.62 7.51
C MET A 90 17.67 -4.19 8.63
N GLU A 91 17.41 -3.41 9.68
CA GLU A 91 16.56 -3.81 10.81
C GLU A 91 15.09 -3.94 10.42
N SER A 92 14.62 -3.18 9.42
CA SER A 92 13.23 -3.26 8.95
C SER A 92 12.81 -4.58 8.30
N TYR A 93 13.75 -5.51 8.10
CA TYR A 93 13.47 -6.89 7.70
C TYR A 93 13.25 -7.84 8.88
N GLU A 94 13.64 -7.44 10.09
CA GLU A 94 13.38 -8.24 11.29
C GLU A 94 11.91 -8.11 11.68
N PRO A 95 11.24 -9.22 12.03
CA PRO A 95 9.85 -9.18 12.47
C PRO A 95 9.73 -8.46 13.82
N SER A 96 8.59 -7.81 14.03
CA SER A 96 8.18 -7.23 15.30
C SER A 96 6.79 -7.75 15.67
N GLU A 97 6.59 -8.09 16.94
CA GLU A 97 5.27 -8.44 17.49
C GLU A 97 4.40 -7.19 17.71
N ASP A 98 5.01 -6.01 17.81
CA ASP A 98 4.26 -4.74 17.82
C ASP A 98 3.81 -4.40 16.39
N ALA A 99 2.50 -4.48 16.18
CA ALA A 99 1.84 -4.17 14.92
C ALA A 99 2.19 -2.77 14.37
N LEU A 100 2.34 -1.78 15.24
CA LEU A 100 2.68 -0.41 14.84
C LEU A 100 4.13 -0.33 14.34
N GLU A 101 5.06 -0.96 15.06
CA GLU A 101 6.46 -1.04 14.65
C GLU A 101 6.61 -1.86 13.35
N GLN A 102 5.86 -2.95 13.21
CA GLN A 102 5.85 -3.74 11.98
C GLN A 102 5.36 -2.91 10.78
N ALA A 103 4.36 -2.04 10.98
CA ALA A 103 3.90 -1.10 9.95
C ALA A 103 4.97 -0.06 9.61
N ARG A 104 5.66 0.51 10.61
CA ARG A 104 6.79 1.43 10.40
C ARG A 104 7.89 0.76 9.58
N ARG A 105 8.32 -0.45 9.96
CA ARG A 105 9.34 -1.24 9.25
C ARG A 105 8.93 -1.54 7.80
N THR A 106 7.67 -1.89 7.57
CA THR A 106 7.10 -2.12 6.22
C THR A 106 7.25 -0.90 5.33
N VAL A 107 6.85 0.27 5.82
CA VAL A 107 7.01 1.53 5.11
C VAL A 107 8.49 1.81 4.86
N SER A 108 9.32 1.76 5.90
CA SER A 108 10.77 2.00 5.81
C SER A 108 11.43 1.18 4.71
N ARG A 109 11.28 -0.16 4.70
CA ARG A 109 11.92 -0.97 3.64
C ARG A 109 11.35 -0.71 2.26
N SER A 110 10.06 -0.44 2.13
CA SER A 110 9.45 -0.14 0.82
C SER A 110 10.04 1.11 0.16
N PHE A 111 10.36 2.14 0.96
CA PHE A 111 10.94 3.40 0.46
C PHE A 111 12.47 3.35 0.34
N MET A 112 13.15 2.75 1.31
CA MET A 112 14.61 2.69 1.37
C MET A 112 15.22 1.64 0.43
N GLY A 113 14.48 0.58 0.07
CA GLY A 113 14.94 -0.49 -0.80
C GLY A 113 14.82 -0.21 -2.31
N PHE A 114 15.68 -0.83 -3.12
CA PHE A 114 15.62 -0.74 -4.59
C PHE A 114 14.35 -1.38 -5.16
N GLY A 115 13.85 -0.84 -6.27
CA GLY A 115 12.62 -1.33 -6.90
C GLY A 115 11.39 -1.12 -6.00
N SER A 116 10.28 -1.76 -6.34
CA SER A 116 9.04 -1.72 -5.55
C SER A 116 8.74 -3.06 -4.86
N ASN A 117 9.71 -3.98 -4.84
CA ASN A 117 9.58 -5.34 -4.31
C ASN A 117 10.30 -5.51 -2.97
N ALA A 118 10.85 -4.43 -2.40
CA ALA A 118 11.58 -4.47 -1.13
C ALA A 118 10.71 -4.91 0.07
N HIS A 119 9.38 -4.93 -0.10
CA HIS A 119 8.45 -5.51 0.87
C HIS A 119 8.43 -7.05 0.81
N ASN A 120 8.58 -7.66 -0.39
CA ASN A 120 8.53 -9.11 -0.61
C ASN A 120 9.90 -9.79 -0.60
N ARG A 121 10.96 -9.07 -0.96
CA ARG A 121 12.32 -9.61 -1.00
C ARG A 121 13.35 -8.61 -0.51
N ARG A 122 14.43 -9.11 0.07
CA ARG A 122 15.55 -8.27 0.49
C ARG A 122 16.23 -7.64 -0.73
N THR A 123 16.36 -6.32 -0.72
CA THR A 123 17.08 -5.56 -1.76
C THR A 123 18.26 -4.80 -1.18
N GLY A 124 19.06 -4.15 -2.03
CA GLY A 124 20.03 -3.16 -1.57
C GLY A 124 19.37 -1.86 -1.08
N PHE A 125 20.14 -1.06 -0.34
CA PHE A 125 19.75 0.26 0.18
C PHE A 125 19.98 1.39 -0.85
N ARG A 126 18.95 2.21 -1.11
CA ARG A 126 18.95 3.33 -2.06
C ARG A 126 19.71 4.56 -1.56
N SER A 127 21.02 4.44 -1.38
CA SER A 127 21.89 5.53 -0.90
C SER A 127 22.39 6.49 -1.98
N ASN A 128 22.28 6.12 -3.27
CA ASN A 128 22.84 6.91 -4.35
C ASN A 128 22.05 8.22 -4.58
N SER A 129 22.75 9.36 -4.48
CA SER A 129 22.20 10.70 -4.66
C SER A 129 22.67 11.39 -5.96
N ASN A 130 23.39 10.68 -6.83
CA ASN A 130 23.98 11.24 -8.06
C ASN A 130 22.98 11.40 -9.22
N ARG A 131 21.71 11.00 -9.03
CA ARG A 131 20.66 11.19 -10.03
C ARG A 131 20.02 12.57 -9.88
N SER A 132 19.78 13.24 -10.99
CA SER A 132 18.98 14.48 -11.02
C SER A 132 17.53 14.22 -10.59
N GLY A 133 16.92 15.20 -9.92
CA GLY A 133 15.57 15.12 -9.38
C GLY A 133 15.54 14.92 -7.86
N THR A 134 14.47 14.31 -7.34
CA THR A 134 14.30 14.03 -5.91
C THR A 134 15.14 12.82 -5.50
N THR A 135 16.08 13.01 -4.57
CA THR A 135 16.88 11.90 -4.03
C THR A 135 15.99 10.98 -3.17
N PRO A 136 16.35 9.70 -2.97
CA PRO A 136 15.60 8.80 -2.11
C PRO A 136 15.39 9.32 -0.67
N ALA A 137 16.38 10.03 -0.12
CA ALA A 137 16.28 10.63 1.21
C ALA A 137 15.31 11.83 1.25
N HIS A 138 15.32 12.69 0.22
CA HIS A 138 14.34 13.78 0.11
C HIS A 138 12.92 13.23 -0.13
N ASP A 139 12.80 12.15 -0.90
CA ASP A 139 11.52 11.46 -1.12
C ASP A 139 10.93 10.95 0.20
N TRP A 140 11.78 10.36 1.04
CA TRP A 140 11.44 9.89 2.39
C TRP A 140 11.03 11.02 3.32
N ALA A 141 11.81 12.11 3.37
CA ALA A 141 11.51 13.26 4.24
C ALA A 141 10.12 13.85 4.00
N ASN A 142 9.59 13.76 2.77
CA ASN A 142 8.27 14.26 2.41
C ASN A 142 7.14 13.23 2.58
N TYR A 143 7.45 11.97 2.90
CA TYR A 143 6.43 10.92 2.99
C TYR A 143 5.54 11.02 4.25
N PRO A 144 6.06 11.24 5.48
CA PRO A 144 5.23 11.27 6.69
C PRO A 144 4.04 12.24 6.60
N ALA A 145 4.26 13.45 6.08
CA ALA A 145 3.20 14.44 5.90
C ALA A 145 2.11 13.99 4.90
N ALA A 146 2.46 13.18 3.89
CA ALA A 146 1.49 12.66 2.94
C ALA A 146 0.54 11.61 3.56
N LEU A 147 0.91 11.05 4.71
CA LEU A 147 0.09 10.03 5.39
C LEU A 147 -1.23 10.61 5.90
N ASP A 148 -1.31 11.90 6.22
CA ASP A 148 -2.53 12.55 6.74
C ASP A 148 -3.73 12.36 5.79
N ALA A 149 -3.52 12.59 4.49
CA ALA A 149 -4.58 12.39 3.49
C ALA A 149 -4.98 10.92 3.34
N ILE A 150 -4.05 9.99 3.57
CA ILE A 150 -4.30 8.55 3.53
C ILE A 150 -5.09 8.10 4.77
N ILE A 151 -4.72 8.58 5.95
CA ILE A 151 -5.45 8.34 7.22
C ILE A 151 -6.91 8.76 7.04
N GLU A 152 -7.14 9.99 6.56
CA GLU A 152 -8.48 10.49 6.31
C GLU A 152 -9.21 9.69 5.23
N ARG A 153 -8.50 9.23 4.18
CA ARG A 153 -9.09 8.42 3.10
C ARG A 153 -9.50 7.01 3.56
N LEU A 154 -8.80 6.42 4.53
CA LEU A 154 -9.08 5.07 5.03
C LEU A 154 -10.18 5.03 6.10
N ARG A 155 -10.61 6.18 6.64
CA ARG A 155 -11.77 6.22 7.53
C ARG A 155 -13.00 5.63 6.82
N GLY A 156 -13.72 4.75 7.53
CA GLY A 156 -14.91 4.06 7.01
C GLY A 156 -14.64 2.94 6.01
N VAL A 157 -13.37 2.59 5.74
CA VAL A 157 -13.02 1.45 4.88
C VAL A 157 -12.95 0.17 5.72
N VAL A 158 -13.62 -0.89 5.27
CA VAL A 158 -13.51 -2.25 5.81
C VAL A 158 -12.17 -2.84 5.34
N ILE A 159 -11.42 -3.44 6.26
CA ILE A 159 -10.09 -4.00 5.99
C ILE A 159 -10.08 -5.48 6.39
N GLU A 160 -10.07 -6.35 5.40
CA GLU A 160 -10.07 -7.80 5.51
C GLU A 160 -8.69 -8.41 5.23
N CYS A 161 -8.50 -9.65 5.66
CA CYS A 161 -7.31 -10.48 5.39
C CYS A 161 -7.78 -11.91 5.09
N ARG A 162 -8.50 -12.11 3.99
CA ARG A 162 -9.20 -13.35 3.65
C ARG A 162 -8.89 -13.77 2.22
N ASP A 163 -9.25 -15.02 1.90
CA ASP A 163 -9.22 -15.50 0.53
C ASP A 163 -10.08 -14.59 -0.36
N ALA A 164 -9.52 -14.19 -1.50
CA ALA A 164 -10.15 -13.22 -2.40
C ALA A 164 -11.48 -13.73 -2.95
N MET A 165 -11.62 -15.05 -3.20
CA MET A 165 -12.85 -15.63 -3.72
C MET A 165 -13.96 -15.59 -2.68
N GLU A 166 -13.64 -15.77 -1.39
CA GLU A 166 -14.61 -15.61 -0.30
C GLU A 166 -15.10 -14.16 -0.18
N VAL A 167 -14.19 -13.19 -0.30
CA VAL A 167 -14.53 -11.76 -0.26
C VAL A 167 -15.41 -11.38 -1.44
N ILE A 168 -15.08 -11.87 -2.63
CA ILE A 168 -15.90 -11.69 -3.84
C ILE A 168 -17.29 -12.26 -3.61
N ALA A 169 -17.40 -13.52 -3.19
CA ALA A 169 -18.69 -14.18 -2.96
C ALA A 169 -19.54 -13.49 -1.89
N THR A 170 -18.90 -12.92 -0.86
CA THR A 170 -19.60 -12.21 0.23
C THR A 170 -20.22 -10.89 -0.24
N HIS A 171 -19.58 -10.20 -1.17
CA HIS A 171 -19.98 -8.84 -1.58
C HIS A 171 -20.60 -8.76 -2.98
N ASP A 172 -20.68 -9.86 -3.71
CA ASP A 172 -21.27 -9.90 -5.05
C ASP A 172 -22.74 -9.47 -5.02
N SER A 173 -23.03 -8.37 -5.70
CA SER A 173 -24.37 -7.79 -5.78
C SER A 173 -24.47 -6.86 -6.99
N GLN A 174 -25.70 -6.56 -7.41
CA GLN A 174 -25.94 -5.61 -8.50
C GLN A 174 -25.43 -4.19 -8.22
N GLU A 175 -25.21 -3.83 -6.96
CA GLU A 175 -24.75 -2.50 -6.56
C GLU A 175 -23.23 -2.44 -6.30
N THR A 176 -22.52 -3.58 -6.44
CA THR A 176 -21.10 -3.72 -6.12
C THR A 176 -20.23 -3.64 -7.38
N LEU A 177 -19.21 -2.79 -7.33
CA LEU A 177 -18.07 -2.89 -8.23
C LEU A 177 -16.93 -3.63 -7.54
N ILE A 178 -16.56 -4.78 -8.10
CA ILE A 178 -15.41 -5.56 -7.67
C ILE A 178 -14.25 -5.29 -8.64
N TYR A 179 -13.19 -4.64 -8.16
CA TYR A 179 -11.99 -4.39 -8.94
C TYR A 179 -10.94 -5.46 -8.64
N VAL A 180 -10.62 -6.29 -9.65
CA VAL A 180 -9.78 -7.49 -9.51
C VAL A 180 -8.44 -7.27 -10.24
N ASP A 181 -7.36 -7.13 -9.48
CA ASP A 181 -5.97 -7.01 -9.99
C ASP A 181 -5.07 -8.10 -9.38
N PRO A 182 -5.30 -9.38 -9.73
CA PRO A 182 -4.57 -10.50 -9.15
C PRO A 182 -3.12 -10.51 -9.67
N PRO A 183 -2.23 -11.28 -9.03
CA PRO A 183 -0.90 -11.53 -9.58
C PRO A 183 -0.98 -12.03 -11.03
N TYR A 184 -0.11 -11.50 -11.91
CA TYR A 184 -0.10 -11.88 -13.32
C TYR A 184 0.11 -13.39 -13.52
N VAL A 185 -0.35 -13.95 -14.65
CA VAL A 185 -0.21 -15.39 -14.91
C VAL A 185 1.27 -15.81 -14.95
N ALA A 186 1.57 -17.02 -14.46
CA ALA A 186 2.95 -17.51 -14.29
C ALA A 186 3.81 -17.43 -15.56
N GLY A 187 3.21 -17.61 -16.75
CA GLY A 187 3.91 -17.51 -18.05
C GLY A 187 4.35 -16.10 -18.43
N THR A 188 3.91 -15.07 -17.69
CA THR A 188 4.25 -13.65 -17.91
C THR A 188 5.10 -13.06 -16.78
N ARG A 189 5.53 -13.90 -15.83
CA ARG A 189 6.29 -13.49 -14.64
C ARG A 189 7.72 -14.01 -14.71
N ASP A 190 8.64 -13.26 -14.11
CA ASP A 190 9.90 -13.85 -13.67
C ASP A 190 9.65 -14.93 -12.62
N LYS A 191 10.48 -15.99 -12.58
CA LYS A 191 10.36 -17.14 -11.66
C LYS A 191 10.60 -16.80 -10.17
N GLY A 192 10.49 -15.54 -9.78
CA GLY A 192 10.77 -15.05 -8.44
C GLY A 192 9.59 -15.13 -7.48
N SER A 193 9.87 -14.95 -6.19
CA SER A 193 8.89 -14.90 -5.08
C SER A 193 8.21 -13.54 -4.94
N ASP A 194 7.95 -12.85 -6.07
CA ASP A 194 7.52 -11.44 -6.05
C ASP A 194 6.07 -11.22 -5.59
N TYR A 195 5.36 -12.30 -5.25
CA TYR A 195 3.94 -12.30 -4.87
C TYR A 195 3.69 -13.43 -3.86
N LYS A 196 2.73 -13.22 -2.95
CA LYS A 196 2.24 -14.23 -2.01
C LYS A 196 0.85 -14.70 -2.45
#